data_AF-B4JUF2-F1
#
_entry.id   AF-B4JUF2-F1
#
_cell.length_a   1.000
_cell.length_b   1.000
_cell.length_c   1.000
_cell.angle_alpha   90.00
_cell.angle_beta   90.00
_cell.angle_gamma   90.00
#
_symmetry.space_group_name_H-M   'P 1'
#
loop_
_entity.id
_entity.type
_entity.pdbx_description
1 polymer ?
#
loop_
_entity_poly.entity_id
_entity_poly.type
_entity_poly.pdbx_seq_one_letter_code
_entity_poly.pdbx_strand_id
1 'polypeptide(L)'
;MRLSALSLSLVLCGFVPVQANDFSSFLSANASLAVVVDYEYMAIHRQNIMAHFEKILSDVIRENMKNGGINVRYFTWNSVKIKKDFLAAITVADCESTWNFYKTTQQTSILLIAITDSDCPRLPLNRALMVSYIYICF
;
A
#
# COMPACT_ATOMS: atom_id res chain seq x y z
N MET A 1 10.74 60.52 -22.75
CA MET A 1 9.51 59.82 -22.32
C MET A 1 9.72 58.32 -22.52
N ARG A 2 9.76 57.60 -21.39
CA ARG A 2 9.67 56.14 -21.16
C ARG A 2 10.25 55.17 -22.21
N LEU A 3 11.47 54.69 -21.97
CA LEU A 3 11.91 53.35 -22.37
C LEU A 3 11.37 52.35 -21.33
N SER A 4 10.42 51.51 -21.72
CA SER A 4 10.01 50.33 -20.95
C SER A 4 10.88 49.13 -21.35
N ALA A 5 11.72 48.70 -20.42
CA ALA A 5 12.50 47.48 -20.50
C ALA A 5 11.58 46.24 -20.51
N LEU A 6 11.64 45.44 -21.56
CA LEU A 6 11.08 44.09 -21.59
C LEU A 6 12.17 43.14 -21.06
N SER A 7 12.09 42.83 -19.76
CA SER A 7 12.89 41.77 -19.15
C SER A 7 12.42 40.41 -19.69
N LEU A 8 13.21 39.81 -20.60
CA LEU A 8 13.09 38.39 -20.93
C LEU A 8 13.61 37.58 -19.73
N SER A 9 12.73 37.24 -18.81
CA SER A 9 13.01 36.25 -17.77
C SER A 9 12.94 34.86 -18.39
N LEU A 10 14.08 34.37 -18.88
CA LEU A 10 14.25 32.99 -19.32
C LEU A 10 14.22 32.08 -18.07
N VAL A 11 13.04 31.60 -17.70
CA VAL A 11 12.89 30.57 -16.66
C VAL A 11 13.44 29.27 -17.25
N LEU A 12 14.71 28.98 -16.94
CA LEU A 12 15.27 27.63 -17.12
C LEU A 12 14.53 26.71 -16.15
N CYS A 13 13.46 26.06 -16.64
CA CYS A 13 12.95 24.84 -16.05
C CYS A 13 14.06 23.78 -16.16
N GLY A 14 14.89 23.68 -15.13
CA GLY A 14 15.81 22.57 -14.97
C GLY A 14 15.01 21.28 -14.99
N PHE A 15 15.21 20.47 -16.04
CA PHE A 15 14.80 19.07 -16.05
C PHE A 15 15.56 18.38 -14.92
N VAL A 16 14.92 18.23 -13.76
CA VAL A 16 15.41 17.31 -12.74
C VAL A 16 15.18 15.92 -13.31
N PRO A 17 16.23 15.12 -13.58
CA PRO A 17 16.02 13.73 -13.95
C PRO A 17 15.34 13.05 -12.76
N VAL A 18 14.08 12.67 -12.94
CA VAL A 18 13.39 11.76 -12.03
C VAL A 18 14.06 10.40 -12.22
N GLN A 19 15.01 10.09 -11.35
CA GLN A 19 15.55 8.75 -11.23
C GLN A 19 14.46 7.90 -10.58
N ALA A 20 13.69 7.19 -11.40
CA ALA A 20 12.95 6.04 -10.91
C ALA A 20 14.00 5.03 -10.42
N ASN A 21 14.10 4.82 -9.11
CA ASN A 21 14.94 3.76 -8.59
C ASN A 21 14.37 2.43 -9.08
N ASP A 22 15.01 1.83 -10.07
CA ASP A 22 14.79 0.44 -10.44
C ASP A 22 15.30 -0.42 -9.29
N PHE A 23 14.43 -0.72 -8.33
CA PHE A 23 14.72 -1.66 -7.26
C PHE A 23 14.71 -3.09 -7.80
N SER A 24 15.70 -3.44 -8.62
CA SER A 24 15.92 -4.80 -9.12
C SER A 24 16.25 -5.78 -7.98
N SER A 25 16.56 -5.29 -6.78
CA SER A 25 16.80 -6.09 -5.57
C SER A 25 15.52 -6.72 -4.99
N PHE A 26 14.31 -6.26 -5.37
CA PHE A 26 13.05 -6.88 -4.92
C PHE A 26 12.72 -8.18 -5.64
N LEU A 27 13.32 -8.44 -6.81
CA LEU A 27 12.99 -9.62 -7.63
C LEU A 27 13.72 -10.90 -7.20
N SER A 28 14.75 -10.82 -6.33
CA SER A 28 15.60 -11.97 -5.97
C SER A 28 15.71 -12.27 -4.47
N ALA A 29 14.96 -11.59 -3.60
CA ALA A 29 14.98 -11.84 -2.15
C ALA A 29 13.64 -12.42 -1.69
N ASN A 30 13.67 -13.43 -0.81
CA ASN A 30 12.50 -13.98 -0.14
C ASN A 30 11.71 -12.84 0.56
N ALA A 31 10.66 -12.38 -0.09
CA ALA A 31 9.86 -11.23 0.31
C ALA A 31 8.59 -11.73 1.01
N SER A 32 8.30 -11.28 2.23
CA SER A 32 7.04 -11.64 2.90
C SER A 32 6.01 -10.50 2.81
N LEU A 33 4.81 -10.84 2.39
CA LEU A 33 3.64 -9.96 2.33
C LEU A 33 2.62 -10.42 3.37
N ALA A 34 2.15 -9.51 4.22
CA ALA A 34 1.05 -9.80 5.13
C ALA A 34 -0.27 -9.32 4.52
N VAL A 35 -1.33 -10.12 4.65
CA VAL A 35 -2.70 -9.71 4.36
C VAL A 35 -3.48 -9.83 5.67
N VAL A 36 -3.98 -8.72 6.17
CA VAL A 36 -4.76 -8.64 7.40
C VAL A 36 -6.17 -8.22 7.04
N VAL A 37 -7.16 -9.01 7.41
CA VAL A 37 -8.56 -8.67 7.16
C VAL A 37 -9.31 -8.72 8.47
N ASP A 38 -10.01 -7.64 8.79
CA ASP A 38 -10.85 -7.56 9.97
C ASP A 38 -12.12 -8.41 9.77
N TYR A 39 -12.39 -9.29 10.73
CA TYR A 39 -13.54 -10.21 10.66
C TYR A 39 -14.88 -9.47 10.75
N GLU A 40 -14.99 -8.46 11.60
CA GLU A 40 -16.21 -7.68 11.77
C GLU A 40 -16.48 -6.87 10.50
N TYR A 41 -15.43 -6.30 9.91
CA TYR A 41 -15.52 -5.59 8.63
C TYR A 41 -16.01 -6.51 7.51
N MET A 42 -15.50 -7.75 7.40
CA MET A 42 -16.02 -8.74 6.44
C MET A 42 -17.49 -9.08 6.68
N ALA A 43 -17.88 -9.26 7.94
CA ALA A 43 -19.24 -9.63 8.32
C ALA A 43 -20.25 -8.54 7.92
N ILE A 44 -19.91 -7.27 8.15
CA ILE A 44 -20.73 -6.11 7.78
C ILE A 44 -20.94 -6.06 6.26
N HIS A 45 -19.86 -6.26 5.50
CA HIS A 45 -19.89 -6.18 4.04
C HIS A 45 -20.44 -7.45 3.37
N ARG A 46 -20.66 -8.55 4.14
CA ARG A 46 -21.12 -9.86 3.64
C ARG A 46 -20.29 -10.40 2.47
N GLN A 47 -18.98 -10.13 2.50
CA GLN A 47 -18.04 -10.55 1.47
C GLN A 47 -16.97 -11.45 2.09
N ASN A 48 -16.60 -12.52 1.38
CA ASN A 48 -15.45 -13.34 1.77
C ASN A 48 -14.16 -12.75 1.22
N ILE A 49 -13.86 -11.50 1.61
CA ILE A 49 -12.72 -10.72 1.14
C ILE A 49 -11.41 -11.53 1.20
N MET A 50 -11.22 -12.32 2.26
CA MET A 50 -10.03 -13.16 2.41
C MET A 50 -9.88 -14.16 1.24
N ALA A 51 -10.93 -14.88 0.88
CA ALA A 51 -10.89 -15.84 -0.23
C ALA A 51 -10.61 -15.15 -1.59
N HIS A 52 -11.11 -13.93 -1.80
CA HIS A 52 -10.79 -13.16 -3.00
C HIS A 52 -9.30 -12.79 -3.03
N PHE A 53 -8.74 -12.33 -1.92
CA PHE A 53 -7.31 -12.05 -1.82
C PHE A 53 -6.45 -13.29 -2.04
N GLU A 54 -6.81 -14.42 -1.43
CA GLU A 54 -6.11 -15.69 -1.62
C GLU A 54 -6.06 -16.07 -3.10
N LYS A 55 -7.20 -15.97 -3.80
CA LYS A 55 -7.29 -16.27 -5.22
C LYS A 55 -6.45 -15.31 -6.07
N ILE A 56 -6.67 -14.00 -5.91
CA ILE A 56 -5.99 -12.96 -6.71
C ILE A 56 -4.48 -13.06 -6.53
N LEU A 57 -3.99 -13.17 -5.29
CA LEU A 57 -2.55 -13.23 -5.02
C LEU A 57 -1.95 -14.55 -5.51
N SER A 58 -2.66 -15.67 -5.36
CA SER A 58 -2.21 -16.97 -5.90
C SER A 58 -2.06 -16.92 -7.42
N ASP A 59 -3.05 -16.37 -8.13
CA ASP A 59 -3.02 -16.24 -9.58
C ASP A 59 -1.89 -15.30 -10.03
N VAL A 60 -1.76 -14.12 -9.40
CA VAL A 60 -0.71 -13.15 -9.73
C VAL A 60 0.69 -13.72 -9.49
N ILE A 61 0.92 -14.38 -8.35
CA ILE A 61 2.22 -15.00 -8.03
C ILE A 61 2.54 -16.08 -9.05
N ARG A 62 1.58 -16.98 -9.34
CA ARG A 62 1.77 -18.08 -10.30
C ARG A 62 2.06 -17.58 -11.71
N GLU A 63 1.37 -16.54 -12.16
CA GLU A 63 1.47 -16.06 -13.54
C GLU A 63 2.67 -15.13 -13.77
N ASN A 64 2.97 -14.25 -12.80
CA ASN A 64 3.91 -13.15 -12.98
C ASN A 64 5.23 -13.34 -12.23
N MET A 65 5.27 -14.17 -11.18
CA MET A 65 6.48 -14.39 -10.36
C MET A 65 7.09 -15.76 -10.62
N LYS A 66 7.45 -16.02 -11.88
CA LYS A 66 8.06 -17.30 -12.30
C LYS A 66 9.47 -17.50 -11.73
N ASN A 67 10.19 -16.40 -11.49
CA ASN A 67 11.61 -16.39 -11.12
C ASN A 67 11.88 -15.82 -9.72
N GLY A 68 10.85 -15.38 -9.00
CA GLY A 68 10.93 -14.79 -7.65
C GLY A 68 9.80 -15.33 -6.78
N GLY A 69 10.01 -15.40 -5.47
CA GLY A 69 9.00 -15.89 -4.52
C GLY A 69 8.54 -14.78 -3.57
N ILE A 70 7.23 -14.62 -3.44
CA ILE A 70 6.64 -13.85 -2.34
C ILE A 70 5.89 -14.81 -1.42
N ASN A 71 6.25 -14.80 -0.14
CA ASN A 71 5.55 -15.56 0.87
C ASN A 71 4.40 -14.72 1.43
N VAL A 72 3.17 -15.08 1.08
CA VAL A 72 1.98 -14.39 1.59
C VAL A 72 1.51 -15.06 2.87
N ARG A 73 1.26 -14.26 3.92
CA ARG A 73 0.65 -14.72 5.16
C ARG A 73 -0.65 -13.98 5.42
N TYR A 74 -1.71 -14.75 5.61
CA TYR A 74 -3.05 -14.24 5.87
C TYR A 74 -3.34 -14.23 7.37
N PHE A 75 -3.96 -13.16 7.85
CA PHE A 75 -4.33 -12.98 9.24
C PHE A 75 -5.75 -12.43 9.34
N THR A 76 -6.53 -13.01 10.25
CA THR A 76 -7.88 -12.55 10.61
C THR A 76 -7.90 -12.20 12.09
N TRP A 77 -7.34 -11.05 12.48
CA TRP A 77 -7.39 -10.58 13.87
C TRP A 77 -7.11 -9.08 14.00
N ASN A 78 -7.82 -8.43 14.91
CA ASN A 78 -7.82 -6.98 15.17
C ASN A 78 -6.50 -6.48 15.80
N SER A 79 -5.64 -7.41 16.25
CA SER A 79 -4.43 -7.13 17.03
C SER A 79 -3.18 -7.86 16.51
N VAL A 80 -3.06 -8.04 15.20
CA VAL A 80 -1.85 -8.66 14.63
C VAL A 80 -0.68 -7.67 14.71
N LYS A 81 0.30 -7.99 15.55
CA LYS A 81 1.60 -7.31 15.53
C LYS A 81 2.46 -7.96 14.45
N ILE A 82 2.59 -7.27 13.32
CA ILE A 82 3.41 -7.72 12.20
C ILE A 82 4.88 -7.63 12.62
N LYS A 83 5.63 -8.73 12.47
CA LYS A 83 7.08 -8.76 12.76
C LYS A 83 7.85 -7.94 11.71
N LYS A 84 9.11 -7.59 12.00
CA LYS A 84 9.98 -6.81 11.10
C LYS A 84 10.38 -7.54 9.80
N ASP A 85 9.97 -8.80 9.64
CA ASP A 85 10.37 -9.66 8.51
C ASP A 85 9.46 -9.51 7.28
N PHE A 86 8.47 -8.61 7.34
CA PHE A 86 7.55 -8.32 6.23
C PHE A 86 8.00 -7.06 5.50
N LEU A 87 7.87 -7.07 4.18
CA LEU A 87 8.13 -5.89 3.35
C LEU A 87 6.93 -4.95 3.31
N ALA A 88 5.74 -5.53 3.23
CA ALA A 88 4.49 -4.80 3.14
C ALA A 88 3.37 -5.55 3.86
N ALA A 89 2.35 -4.80 4.25
CA ALA A 89 1.10 -5.32 4.78
C ALA A 89 -0.07 -4.69 4.02
N ILE A 90 -0.95 -5.53 3.50
CA ILE A 90 -2.27 -5.13 3.02
C ILE A 90 -3.24 -5.32 4.19
N THR A 91 -3.99 -4.28 4.55
CA THR A 91 -5.04 -4.36 5.56
C THR A 91 -6.39 -4.02 4.96
N VAL A 92 -7.44 -4.75 5.35
CA VAL A 92 -8.83 -4.44 5.04
C VAL A 92 -9.60 -4.33 6.36
N ALA A 93 -9.94 -3.12 6.75
CA ALA A 93 -10.57 -2.85 8.04
C ALA A 93 -11.33 -1.51 8.03
N ASP A 94 -12.14 -1.29 9.06
CA ASP A 94 -12.76 0.02 9.30
C ASP A 94 -11.70 1.10 9.56
N CYS A 95 -12.13 2.36 9.57
CA CYS A 95 -11.24 3.48 9.74
C CYS A 95 -10.45 3.46 11.07
N GLU A 96 -11.08 3.15 12.19
CA GLU A 96 -10.44 3.15 13.50
C GLU A 96 -9.37 2.05 13.58
N SER A 97 -9.73 0.84 13.16
CA SER A 97 -8.85 -0.32 13.06
C SER A 97 -7.67 -0.06 12.12
N THR A 98 -7.90 0.60 10.99
CA THR A 98 -6.86 1.01 10.04
C THR A 98 -5.84 1.96 10.69
N TRP A 99 -6.30 2.97 11.43
CA TRP A 99 -5.42 3.89 12.14
C TRP A 99 -4.66 3.23 13.28
N ASN A 100 -5.31 2.32 14.01
CA ASN A 100 -4.66 1.56 15.08
C ASN A 100 -3.58 0.62 14.51
N PHE A 101 -3.85 -0.05 13.39
CA PHE A 101 -2.86 -0.87 12.69
C PHE A 101 -1.70 -0.03 12.12
N TYR A 102 -1.97 1.16 11.60
CA TYR A 102 -0.91 2.08 11.19
C TYR A 102 0.03 2.42 12.36
N LYS A 103 -0.51 2.74 13.54
CA LYS A 103 0.31 3.06 14.73
C LYS A 103 1.22 1.91 15.14
N THR A 104 0.76 0.65 15.05
CA THR A 104 1.58 -0.52 15.43
C THR A 104 2.69 -0.81 14.42
N THR A 105 2.49 -0.44 13.15
CA THR A 105 3.44 -0.68 12.05
C THR A 105 4.49 0.43 11.88
N GLN A 106 4.32 1.58 12.55
CA GLN A 106 5.32 2.67 12.51
C GLN A 106 6.72 2.26 12.99
N GLN A 107 6.80 1.22 13.83
CA GLN A 107 8.07 0.73 14.37
C GLN A 107 8.78 -0.30 13.48
N THR A 108 8.11 -0.81 12.44
CA THR A 108 8.58 -1.99 11.69
C THR A 108 8.99 -1.70 10.25
N SER A 109 9.06 -0.42 9.83
CA SER A 109 9.50 0.00 8.48
C SER A 109 8.88 -0.80 7.33
N ILE A 110 7.61 -1.21 7.49
CA ILE A 110 6.86 -1.92 6.46
C ILE A 110 6.00 -0.93 5.68
N LEU A 111 5.78 -1.20 4.39
CA LEU A 111 4.82 -0.44 3.59
C LEU A 111 3.39 -0.87 3.95
N LEU A 112 2.56 0.07 4.40
CA LEU A 112 1.15 -0.20 4.67
C LEU A 112 0.30 0.12 3.44
N ILE A 113 -0.52 -0.84 3.00
CA ILE A 113 -1.55 -0.67 1.98
C ILE A 113 -2.90 -0.91 2.67
N ALA A 114 -3.65 0.15 2.94
CA ALA A 114 -4.90 0.07 3.67
C ALA A 114 -6.12 0.21 2.75
N ILE A 115 -7.05 -0.72 2.88
CA ILE A 115 -8.37 -0.70 2.27
C ILE A 115 -9.37 -0.45 3.38
N THR A 116 -10.09 0.66 3.29
CA THR A 116 -10.97 1.12 4.38
C THR A 116 -12.14 1.93 3.84
N ASP A 117 -12.95 2.48 4.74
CA ASP A 117 -14.14 3.27 4.43
C ASP A 117 -13.79 4.51 3.57
N SER A 118 -14.75 4.96 2.76
CA SER A 118 -14.57 6.14 1.89
C SER A 118 -14.27 7.42 2.67
N ASP A 119 -14.82 7.51 3.88
CA ASP A 119 -14.81 8.72 4.69
C ASP A 119 -13.62 8.75 5.67
N CYS A 120 -12.72 7.76 5.60
CA CYS A 120 -11.59 7.66 6.50
C CYS A 120 -10.50 8.71 6.17
N PRO A 121 -9.99 9.47 7.16
CA PRO A 121 -8.90 10.40 6.95
C PRO A 121 -7.64 9.73 6.40
N ARG A 122 -7.04 10.37 5.39
CA ARG A 122 -5.82 9.87 4.73
C ARG A 122 -4.64 9.76 5.71
N LEU A 123 -4.00 8.59 5.72
CA LEU A 123 -2.72 8.33 6.37
C LEU A 123 -1.58 9.07 5.65
N PRO A 124 -0.42 9.26 6.32
CA PRO A 124 0.73 9.93 5.72
C PRO A 124 1.24 9.24 4.44
N LEU A 125 1.27 9.99 3.33
CA LEU A 125 1.58 9.50 1.98
C LEU A 125 3.00 8.92 1.84
N ASN A 126 3.91 9.25 2.75
CA ASN A 126 5.29 8.75 2.74
C ASN A 126 5.45 7.37 3.39
N ARG A 127 4.39 6.81 3.98
CA ARG A 127 4.45 5.53 4.72
C ARG A 127 3.27 4.60 4.46
N ALA A 128 2.17 5.12 3.93
CA ALA A 128 0.97 4.33 3.67
C ALA A 128 0.31 4.70 2.34
N LEU A 129 -0.22 3.68 1.67
CA LEU A 129 -1.13 3.80 0.55
C LEU A 129 -2.54 3.49 1.05
N MET A 130 -3.52 4.29 0.65
CA MET A 130 -4.92 4.07 1.03
C MET A 130 -5.82 3.97 -0.19
N VAL A 131 -6.64 2.94 -0.20
CA VAL A 131 -7.66 2.65 -1.21
C VAL A 131 -9.01 2.60 -0.50
N SER A 132 -9.99 3.33 -1.00
CA SER A 132 -11.34 3.23 -0.44
C SER A 132 -12.02 1.97 -0.95
N TYR A 133 -12.76 1.28 -0.08
CA TYR A 133 -13.45 0.03 -0.41
C TYR A 133 -14.39 0.17 -1.62
N ILE A 134 -14.99 1.34 -1.83
CA ILE A 134 -15.84 1.64 -3.00
C ILE A 134 -15.16 1.46 -4.35
N TYR A 135 -13.82 1.51 -4.42
CA TYR A 135 -13.05 1.34 -5.66
C TYR A 135 -12.61 -0.10 -5.90
N ILE A 136 -12.93 -1.02 -4.99
CA ILE A 136 -12.60 -2.43 -5.11
C ILE A 136 -13.87 -3.20 -5.44
N CYS A 137 -13.92 -3.73 -6.67
CA CYS A 137 -14.89 -4.73 -7.07
C CYS A 137 -14.30 -6.12 -6.77
N PHE A 138 -14.86 -6.83 -5.80
CA PHE A 138 -14.54 -8.24 -5.52
C PHE A 138 -15.45 -9.18 -6.29
#